data_AF-A0A484BAT2-F1
#
_entry.id   AF-A0A484BAT2-F1
#
_cell.length_a   1.000
_cell.length_b   1.000
_cell.length_c   1.000
_cell.angle_alpha   90.00
_cell.angle_beta   90.00
_cell.angle_gamma   90.00
#
_symmetry.space_group_name_H-M   'P 1'
#
loop_
_entity.id
_entity.type
_entity.pdbx_description
1 polymer ?
#
loop_
_entity_poly.entity_id
_entity_poly.type
_entity_poly.pdbx_seq_one_letter_code
_entity_poly.pdbx_strand_id
1 'polypeptide(L)'
;MDNDETETTHYYLECEGGVEEWHWNVKSTKLLVELYSERRHRFRDPKTRKRALWTEIVEDMERAGYKGINEDICDRKWRNMKKTYRTCRETLRKNGRKRVVWEYYDTFDEMFHSEQAPADVKNESGASEQQQPAHIALTDMCASIDAQALGTDNGASTDLSVSQEQQRQLLILERNRIAAIRELSKRIDESNAIQRERNDLLREYLTQL
;
A
#
# COMPACT_ATOMS: atom_id res chain seq x y z
N MET A 1 -5.90 23.17 -29.69
CA MET A 1 -4.71 23.48 -28.87
C MET A 1 -5.15 23.27 -27.45
N ASP A 2 -5.29 22.00 -27.10
CA ASP A 2 -5.93 21.55 -25.87
C ASP A 2 -4.87 21.51 -24.78
N ASN A 3 -5.04 22.40 -23.80
CA ASN A 3 -4.15 22.51 -22.66
C ASN A 3 -4.59 21.46 -21.63
N ASP A 4 -3.83 20.37 -21.54
CA ASP A 4 -4.01 19.29 -20.56
C ASP A 4 -3.57 19.80 -19.18
N GLU A 5 -4.49 20.43 -18.44
CA GLU A 5 -4.29 20.77 -17.03
C GLU A 5 -4.38 19.49 -16.19
N THR A 6 -3.21 18.92 -15.88
CA THR A 6 -3.08 17.84 -14.91
C THR A 6 -3.53 18.33 -13.54
N GLU A 7 -4.72 17.89 -13.14
CA GLU A 7 -5.39 18.18 -11.86
C GLU A 7 -4.48 17.80 -10.67
N THR A 8 -3.73 18.79 -10.19
CA THR A 8 -2.82 18.67 -9.04
C THR A 8 -3.65 18.75 -7.77
N THR A 9 -3.62 17.69 -6.97
CA THR A 9 -4.40 17.57 -5.73
C THR A 9 -3.80 18.47 -4.63
N HIS A 10 -4.49 19.56 -4.34
CA HIS A 10 -4.13 20.56 -3.33
C HIS A 10 -4.45 20.09 -1.90
N TYR A 11 -3.53 20.28 -0.95
CA TYR A 11 -3.75 19.99 0.47
C TYR A 11 -3.30 21.16 1.36
N TYR A 12 -4.24 21.72 2.13
CA TYR A 12 -4.03 22.77 3.11
C TYR A 12 -3.39 22.23 4.40
N LEU A 13 -2.38 22.91 4.91
CA LEU A 13 -1.89 22.85 6.29
C LEU A 13 -1.82 24.29 6.80
N GLU A 14 -2.74 24.69 7.67
CA GLU A 14 -2.67 26.01 8.30
C GLU A 14 -1.50 26.04 9.30
N CYS A 15 -0.43 26.75 8.94
CA CYS A 15 0.61 27.21 9.84
C CYS A 15 0.87 28.69 9.49
N GLU A 16 0.81 29.55 10.52
CA GLU A 16 1.09 30.98 10.38
C GLU A 16 2.50 31.18 9.84
N GLY A 17 2.59 31.53 8.56
CA GLY A 17 3.85 31.72 7.84
C GLY A 17 3.92 30.89 6.57
N GLY A 18 3.21 31.32 5.51
CA GLY A 18 3.42 30.93 4.11
C GLY A 18 3.58 29.42 3.86
N VAL A 19 2.46 28.73 3.64
CA VAL A 19 2.44 27.30 3.28
C VAL A 19 2.95 27.17 1.85
N GLU A 20 4.26 26.93 1.68
CA GLU A 20 4.75 26.39 0.42
C GLU A 20 4.18 24.98 0.24
N GLU A 21 3.28 24.83 -0.72
CA GLU A 21 2.71 23.54 -1.09
C GLU A 21 3.82 22.60 -1.58
N TRP A 22 3.98 21.45 -0.94
CA TRP A 22 4.98 20.46 -1.33
C TRP A 22 4.59 19.78 -2.66
N HIS A 23 5.47 19.90 -3.66
CA HIS A 23 5.28 19.31 -4.98
C HIS A 23 6.28 18.19 -5.27
N TRP A 24 5.77 17.04 -5.71
CA TRP A 24 6.58 15.91 -6.13
C TRP A 24 7.12 16.10 -7.55
N ASN A 25 8.44 16.21 -7.68
CA ASN A 25 9.12 16.16 -8.97
C ASN A 25 9.72 14.77 -9.22
N VAL A 26 10.32 14.57 -10.39
CA VAL A 26 10.93 13.28 -10.77
C VAL A 26 12.04 12.87 -9.80
N LYS A 27 12.89 13.81 -9.36
CA LYS A 27 14.00 13.51 -8.44
C LYS A 27 13.51 13.12 -7.05
N SER A 28 12.57 13.88 -6.49
CA SER A 28 12.02 13.57 -5.16
C SER A 28 11.19 12.29 -5.17
N THR A 29 10.48 12.02 -6.27
CA THR A 29 9.74 10.76 -6.44
C THR A 29 10.70 9.58 -6.54
N LYS A 30 11.80 9.68 -7.32
CA LYS A 30 12.83 8.63 -7.40
C LYS A 30 13.45 8.34 -6.04
N LEU A 31 13.84 9.39 -5.30
CA LEU A 31 14.40 9.22 -3.96
C LEU A 31 13.41 8.50 -3.01
N LEU A 32 12.13 8.87 -3.03
CA LEU A 32 11.11 8.17 -2.24
C LEU A 32 11.04 6.68 -2.58
N VAL A 33 11.12 6.33 -3.87
CA VAL A 33 11.10 4.93 -4.33
C VAL A 33 12.33 4.18 -3.85
N GLU A 34 13.51 4.77 -3.95
CA GLU A 34 14.78 4.20 -3.48
C GLU A 34 14.74 3.94 -1.97
N LEU A 35 14.42 4.97 -1.18
CA LEU A 35 14.34 4.87 0.28
C LEU A 35 13.31 3.84 0.76
N TYR A 36 12.19 3.74 0.05
CA TYR A 36 11.20 2.70 0.32
C TYR A 36 11.74 1.30 0.00
N SER A 37 12.39 1.14 -1.15
CA SER A 37 12.94 -0.14 -1.60
C SER A 37 13.93 -0.72 -0.59
N GLU A 38 14.83 0.11 -0.05
CA GLU A 38 15.79 -0.26 1.00
C GLU A 38 15.11 -0.80 2.27
N ARG A 39 14.01 -0.16 2.67
CA ARG A 39 13.28 -0.45 3.92
C ARG A 39 12.13 -1.42 3.72
N ARG A 40 11.91 -1.90 2.50
CA ARG A 40 10.72 -2.66 2.10
C ARG A 40 10.44 -3.88 2.98
N HIS A 41 11.49 -4.62 3.35
CA HIS A 41 11.37 -5.80 4.21
C HIS A 41 10.76 -5.45 5.59
N ARG A 42 11.09 -4.27 6.13
CA ARG A 42 10.56 -3.76 7.40
C ARG A 42 9.10 -3.30 7.26
N PHE A 43 8.70 -2.78 6.10
CA PHE A 43 7.29 -2.45 5.83
C PHE A 43 6.37 -3.68 5.79
N ARG A 44 6.94 -4.87 5.56
CA ARG A 44 6.23 -6.15 5.57
C ARG A 44 6.17 -6.79 6.96
N ASP A 45 7.08 -6.44 7.85
CA ASP A 45 7.09 -6.96 9.21
C ASP A 45 5.91 -6.40 10.03
N PRO A 46 4.97 -7.24 10.49
CA PRO A 46 3.84 -6.80 11.29
C PRO A 46 4.22 -6.24 12.66
N LYS A 47 5.43 -6.55 13.17
CA LYS A 47 5.93 -6.01 14.44
C LYS A 47 6.44 -4.56 14.30
N THR A 48 6.77 -4.15 13.08
CA THR A 48 7.31 -2.81 12.81
C THR A 48 6.18 -1.79 12.63
N ARG A 49 6.28 -0.66 13.34
CA ARG A 49 5.33 0.45 13.20
C ARG A 49 5.61 1.20 11.89
N LYS A 50 4.69 1.10 10.92
CA LYS A 50 4.82 1.76 9.61
C LYS A 50 5.04 3.27 9.69
N ARG A 51 4.41 3.94 10.66
CA ARG A 51 4.61 5.38 10.87
C ARG A 51 6.07 5.72 11.16
N ALA A 52 6.77 4.91 11.97
CA ALA A 52 8.19 5.11 12.25
C ALA A 52 9.06 4.96 10.98
N LEU A 53 8.75 4.00 10.11
CA LEU A 53 9.45 3.86 8.83
C LEU A 53 9.24 5.06 7.92
N TRP A 54 8.03 5.63 7.92
CA TRP A 54 7.77 6.86 7.18
C TRP A 54 8.50 8.06 7.77
N THR A 55 8.62 8.16 9.10
CA THR A 55 9.44 9.18 9.77
C THR A 55 10.89 9.08 9.33
N GLU A 56 11.49 7.89 9.35
CA GLU A 56 12.87 7.67 8.87
C GLU A 56 13.05 8.08 7.40
N ILE A 57 12.06 7.78 6.54
CA ILE A 57 12.09 8.20 5.13
C ILE A 57 12.04 9.71 5.00
N VAL A 58 11.19 10.39 5.79
CA VAL A 58 11.10 11.86 5.80
C VAL A 58 12.43 12.47 6.22
N GLU A 59 13.05 11.97 7.29
CA GLU A 59 14.37 12.43 7.74
C GLU A 59 15.42 12.29 6.63
N ASP A 60 15.41 11.18 5.89
CA ASP A 60 16.32 10.95 4.76
C ASP A 60 16.04 11.91 3.59
N MET A 61 14.77 12.20 3.30
CA MET A 61 14.38 13.18 2.30
C MET A 61 14.79 14.61 2.69
N GLU A 62 14.66 14.98 3.96
CA GLU A 62 15.10 16.26 4.49
C GLU A 62 16.62 16.41 4.40
N ARG A 63 17.38 15.36 4.72
CA ARG A 63 18.85 15.34 4.53
C ARG A 63 19.26 15.50 3.08
N ALA A 64 18.44 15.03 2.14
CA ALA A 64 18.64 15.25 0.70
C ALA A 64 18.22 16.66 0.22
N GLY A 65 17.74 17.53 1.13
CA GLY A 65 17.39 18.92 0.85
C GLY A 65 15.91 19.16 0.57
N TYR A 66 15.06 18.14 0.73
CA TYR A 66 13.62 18.28 0.51
C TYR A 66 12.89 18.61 1.81
N LYS A 67 12.46 19.87 1.96
CA LYS A 67 11.81 20.38 3.18
C LYS A 67 10.28 20.42 3.05
N GLY A 68 9.58 20.49 4.18
CA GLY A 68 8.12 20.62 4.22
C GLY A 68 7.36 19.32 3.93
N ILE A 69 8.05 18.17 4.03
CA ILE A 69 7.45 16.85 3.87
C ILE A 69 7.18 16.26 5.25
N ASN A 70 6.06 15.56 5.40
CA ASN A 70 5.77 14.76 6.58
C ASN A 70 5.42 13.31 6.20
N GLU A 71 5.23 12.45 7.20
CA GLU A 71 5.01 11.01 6.97
C GLU A 71 3.76 10.74 6.12
N ASP A 72 2.71 11.54 6.33
CA ASP A 72 1.45 11.40 5.62
C ASP A 72 1.57 11.78 4.13
N ILE A 73 2.40 12.77 3.80
CA ILE A 73 2.69 13.17 2.42
C ILE A 73 3.43 12.05 1.69
N CYS A 74 4.46 11.45 2.31
CA CYS A 74 5.19 10.30 1.78
C CYS A 74 4.29 9.07 1.60
N ASP A 75 3.54 8.68 2.65
CA ASP A 75 2.63 7.53 2.59
C ASP A 75 1.54 7.70 1.52
N ARG A 76 0.95 8.90 1.41
CA ARG A 76 -0.06 9.20 0.40
C ARG A 76 0.52 9.07 -1.01
N LYS A 77 1.68 9.67 -1.28
CA LYS A 77 2.37 9.55 -2.57
C LYS A 77 2.64 8.09 -2.90
N TRP A 78 3.17 7.33 -1.95
CA TRP A 78 3.47 5.91 -2.14
C TRP A 78 2.21 5.07 -2.43
N ARG A 79 1.12 5.29 -1.70
CA ARG A 79 -0.16 4.62 -1.94
C ARG A 79 -0.71 4.93 -3.33
N ASN A 80 -0.61 6.18 -3.77
CA ASN A 80 -1.01 6.59 -5.11
C ASN A 80 -0.17 5.89 -6.19
N MET A 81 1.15 5.84 -6.03
CA MET A 81 2.04 5.13 -6.96
C MET A 81 1.71 3.64 -7.04
N LYS A 82 1.46 2.97 -5.91
CA LYS A 82 1.00 1.56 -5.91
C LYS A 82 -0.36 1.38 -6.61
N LYS A 83 -1.26 2.35 -6.52
CA LYS A 83 -2.53 2.33 -7.25
C LYS A 83 -2.29 2.40 -8.75
N THR A 84 -1.48 3.37 -9.21
CA THR A 84 -1.09 3.52 -10.62
C THR A 84 -0.44 2.25 -11.14
N TYR A 85 0.52 1.67 -10.40
CA TYR A 85 1.14 0.40 -10.76
C TYR A 85 0.12 -0.71 -11.01
N ARG A 86 -0.85 -0.91 -10.10
CA ARG A 86 -1.89 -1.93 -10.26
C ARG A 86 -2.74 -1.70 -11.51
N THR A 87 -3.13 -0.45 -11.76
CA THR A 87 -3.87 -0.08 -12.97
C THR A 87 -3.05 -0.32 -14.24
N CYS A 88 -1.76 0.01 -14.22
CA CYS A 88 -0.84 -0.27 -15.31
C CYS A 88 -0.71 -1.77 -15.56
N ARG A 89 -0.50 -2.58 -14.53
CA ARG A 89 -0.38 -4.05 -14.63
C ARG A 89 -1.66 -4.69 -15.17
N GLU A 90 -2.82 -4.21 -14.74
CA GLU A 90 -4.10 -4.69 -15.27
C GLU A 90 -4.31 -4.29 -16.73
N THR A 91 -3.96 -3.05 -17.10
CA THR A 91 -4.01 -2.57 -18.49
C THR A 91 -3.08 -3.38 -19.39
N LEU A 92 -1.87 -3.69 -18.90
CA LEU A 92 -0.90 -4.55 -19.57
C LEU A 92 -1.47 -5.94 -19.85
N ARG A 93 -2.11 -6.54 -18.85
CA ARG A 93 -2.75 -7.86 -18.96
C ARG A 93 -3.89 -7.88 -19.97
N LYS A 94 -4.70 -6.82 -20.05
CA LYS A 94 -5.88 -6.75 -20.94
C LYS A 94 -5.52 -6.37 -22.38
N ASN A 95 -4.62 -5.40 -22.55
CA ASN A 95 -4.43 -4.71 -23.83
C ASN A 95 -3.01 -4.88 -24.41
N GLY A 96 -2.10 -5.56 -23.70
CA GLY A 96 -0.72 -5.77 -24.11
C GLY A 96 0.21 -4.58 -23.85
N ARG A 97 1.53 -4.82 -23.99
CA ARG A 97 2.62 -3.92 -23.55
C ARG A 97 2.64 -2.54 -24.21
N LYS A 98 2.05 -2.40 -25.40
CA LYS A 98 2.09 -1.17 -26.18
C LYS A 98 1.31 0.01 -25.56
N ARG A 99 0.49 -0.23 -24.52
CA ARG A 99 -0.44 0.79 -23.97
C ARG A 99 -0.09 1.27 -22.56
N VAL A 100 1.03 0.84 -21.98
CA VAL A 100 1.42 1.21 -20.61
C VAL A 100 2.77 1.92 -20.67
N VAL A 101 2.75 3.24 -20.51
CA VAL A 101 3.94 4.09 -20.42
C VAL A 101 3.91 4.78 -19.07
N TRP A 102 4.53 4.15 -18.07
CA TRP A 102 4.72 4.77 -16.76
C TRP A 102 6.17 4.56 -16.36
N GLU A 103 6.91 5.64 -16.11
CA GLU A 103 8.37 5.63 -15.94
C GLU A 103 8.84 4.78 -14.74
N TYR A 104 7.98 4.60 -13.73
CA TYR A 104 8.28 3.78 -12.54
C TYR A 104 7.74 2.35 -12.67
N TYR A 105 7.18 1.97 -13.82
CA TYR A 105 6.56 0.66 -13.99
C TYR A 105 7.57 -0.45 -13.74
N ASP A 106 8.71 -0.45 -14.44
CA ASP A 106 9.68 -1.55 -14.36
C ASP A 106 10.29 -1.67 -12.96
N THR A 107 10.58 -0.55 -12.29
CA THR A 107 11.05 -0.54 -10.90
C THR A 107 10.00 -1.15 -9.95
N PHE A 108 8.73 -0.81 -10.12
CA PHE A 108 7.65 -1.42 -9.33
C PHE A 108 7.43 -2.88 -9.72
N ASP A 109 7.58 -3.22 -10.99
CA ASP A 109 7.46 -4.57 -11.50
C ASP A 109 8.50 -5.47 -10.83
N GLU A 110 9.79 -5.09 -10.85
CA GLU A 110 10.86 -5.83 -10.19
C GLU A 110 10.66 -5.98 -8.68
N MET A 111 10.26 -4.88 -8.02
CA MET A 111 9.91 -4.93 -6.61
C MET A 111 8.79 -5.95 -6.39
N PHE A 112 7.63 -5.82 -7.03
CA PHE A 112 6.45 -6.61 -6.70
C PHE A 112 6.33 -7.98 -7.43
N HIS A 113 7.12 -8.26 -8.48
CA HIS A 113 7.14 -9.55 -9.20
C HIS A 113 8.08 -10.57 -8.57
N SER A 114 9.20 -10.14 -7.97
CA SER A 114 10.05 -11.01 -7.15
C SER A 114 9.31 -11.61 -5.95
N GLU A 115 8.11 -11.12 -5.62
CA GLU A 115 7.23 -11.67 -4.58
C GLU A 115 6.32 -12.80 -5.04
N GLN A 116 6.22 -13.10 -6.35
CA GLN A 116 5.26 -14.08 -6.89
C GLN A 116 5.90 -15.29 -7.58
N ALA A 117 7.23 -15.37 -7.67
CA ALA A 117 7.88 -16.56 -8.22
C ALA A 117 7.98 -17.66 -7.15
N PRO A 118 7.36 -18.85 -7.33
CA PRO A 118 7.87 -20.05 -6.68
C PRO A 118 9.30 -20.29 -7.19
N ALA A 119 10.20 -20.67 -6.30
CA ALA A 119 11.58 -20.98 -6.64
C ALA A 119 11.63 -22.12 -7.66
N ASP A 120 11.86 -21.80 -8.93
CA ASP A 120 12.16 -22.79 -9.96
C ASP A 120 13.59 -23.29 -9.77
N VAL A 121 13.70 -24.51 -9.24
CA VAL A 121 14.95 -25.22 -9.07
C VAL A 121 15.43 -25.66 -10.46
N LYS A 122 16.53 -25.04 -10.93
CA LYS A 122 17.36 -25.63 -11.99
C LYS A 122 17.78 -27.03 -11.55
N ASN A 123 17.46 -28.07 -12.32
CA ASN A 123 18.44 -29.14 -12.47
C ASN A 123 18.25 -29.93 -13.77
N GLU A 124 19.32 -29.98 -14.55
CA GLU A 124 19.49 -30.85 -15.70
C GLU A 124 19.97 -32.24 -15.23
N SER A 125 19.41 -33.28 -15.86
CA SER A 125 20.00 -34.58 -16.23
C SER A 125 21.00 -35.31 -15.32
N GLY A 126 20.67 -36.56 -14.97
CA GLY A 126 21.66 -37.57 -14.59
C GLY A 126 21.05 -38.85 -14.00
N ALA A 127 21.26 -39.99 -14.66
CA ALA A 127 20.65 -41.30 -14.38
C ALA A 127 21.50 -42.22 -13.46
N SER A 128 20.84 -43.31 -13.02
CA SER A 128 21.38 -44.60 -12.49
C SER A 128 21.86 -44.57 -11.00
N GLU A 129 21.78 -45.61 -10.15
CA GLU A 129 21.62 -47.07 -10.28
C GLU A 129 21.31 -47.74 -8.90
N GLN A 130 20.52 -48.83 -8.91
CA GLN A 130 20.52 -50.08 -8.08
C GLN A 130 20.62 -50.11 -6.51
N GLN A 131 19.58 -50.73 -5.89
CA GLN A 131 19.54 -51.90 -4.93
C GLN A 131 20.67 -52.05 -3.85
N GLN A 132 20.50 -52.41 -2.56
CA GLN A 132 19.55 -53.26 -1.80
C GLN A 132 19.90 -53.20 -0.24
N PRO A 133 19.45 -54.09 0.69
CA PRO A 133 18.61 -53.78 1.87
C PRO A 133 19.28 -53.93 3.28
N ALA A 134 18.57 -53.57 4.38
CA ALA A 134 18.41 -54.37 5.61
C ALA A 134 17.63 -53.59 6.70
N HIS A 135 16.69 -54.28 7.36
CA HIS A 135 15.82 -53.80 8.43
C HIS A 135 16.10 -54.64 9.68
N ILE A 136 16.33 -54.03 10.85
CA ILE A 136 16.06 -54.63 12.17
C ILE A 136 15.50 -53.54 13.10
N ALA A 137 14.38 -53.87 13.73
CA ALA A 137 13.49 -53.02 14.52
C ALA A 137 14.00 -52.75 15.94
N LEU A 138 13.45 -51.71 16.58
CA LEU A 138 12.89 -51.84 17.93
C LEU A 138 11.81 -50.78 18.21
N THR A 139 10.73 -51.32 18.76
CA THR A 139 9.43 -50.83 19.20
C THR A 139 9.48 -49.74 20.28
N ASP A 140 8.53 -48.81 20.28
CA ASP A 140 7.65 -48.62 21.45
C ASP A 140 6.28 -47.98 21.10
N MET A 141 5.27 -48.41 21.85
CA MET A 141 3.82 -48.14 21.84
C MET A 141 3.49 -46.65 22.15
N CYS A 142 2.30 -46.05 22.02
CA CYS A 142 0.90 -46.40 21.74
C CYS A 142 0.12 -45.06 21.67
N ALA A 143 -0.88 -44.93 20.78
CA ALA A 143 -2.26 -44.50 21.13
C ALA A 143 -3.07 -44.19 19.86
N SER A 144 -4.02 -45.06 19.61
CA SER A 144 -5.00 -45.07 18.52
C SER A 144 -6.14 -44.06 18.74
N ILE A 145 -6.61 -43.43 17.66
CA ILE A 145 -8.05 -43.27 17.37
C ILE A 145 -8.23 -43.37 15.84
N ASP A 146 -8.97 -44.37 15.39
CA ASP A 146 -9.37 -44.61 14.00
C ASP A 146 -10.56 -43.74 13.57
N ALA A 147 -10.58 -43.28 12.31
CA ALA A 147 -11.72 -43.43 11.39
C ALA A 147 -11.45 -42.80 10.00
N GLN A 148 -10.95 -43.65 9.09
CA GLN A 148 -11.26 -43.76 7.66
C GLN A 148 -11.88 -42.57 6.90
N ALA A 149 -11.25 -42.14 5.79
CA ALA A 149 -11.66 -42.51 4.43
C ALA A 149 -10.88 -41.79 3.31
N LEU A 150 -10.26 -42.61 2.45
CA LEU A 150 -10.12 -42.52 0.99
C LEU A 150 -9.49 -41.28 0.33
N GLY A 151 -8.45 -41.56 -0.46
CA GLY A 151 -7.60 -40.58 -1.13
C GLY A 151 -8.26 -39.76 -2.23
N THR A 152 -7.59 -38.69 -2.60
CA THR A 152 -7.26 -38.38 -4.00
C THR A 152 -6.11 -37.39 -4.04
N ASP A 153 -5.36 -37.53 -5.12
CA ASP A 153 -4.19 -36.84 -5.60
C ASP A 153 -4.39 -35.32 -5.83
N ASN A 154 -3.24 -34.66 -5.98
CA ASN A 154 -2.98 -33.36 -6.59
C ASN A 154 -3.10 -32.07 -5.79
N GLY A 155 -2.03 -31.29 -5.92
CA GLY A 155 -1.90 -29.93 -5.44
C GLY A 155 -2.96 -29.01 -6.03
N ALA A 156 -3.44 -28.10 -5.19
CA ALA A 156 -4.21 -26.95 -5.61
C ALA A 156 -3.63 -25.73 -4.90
N SER A 157 -3.01 -24.88 -5.70
CA SER A 157 -2.69 -23.50 -5.42
C SER A 157 -3.81 -22.82 -4.63
N THR A 158 -3.46 -22.16 -3.54
CA THR A 158 -4.36 -21.25 -2.82
C THR A 158 -4.62 -20.02 -3.69
N ASP A 159 -5.58 -20.15 -4.59
CA ASP A 159 -6.18 -19.06 -5.36
C ASP A 159 -6.89 -18.10 -4.38
N LEU A 160 -6.24 -16.98 -4.05
CA LEU A 160 -6.85 -15.84 -3.34
C LEU A 160 -7.73 -15.03 -4.30
N SER A 161 -8.73 -15.70 -4.86
CA SER A 161 -9.88 -15.10 -5.51
C SER A 161 -10.83 -14.60 -4.42
N VAL A 162 -10.71 -13.32 -4.05
CA VAL A 162 -11.69 -12.66 -3.17
C VAL A 162 -13.08 -12.82 -3.79
N SER A 163 -13.98 -13.51 -3.11
CA SER A 163 -15.32 -13.82 -3.61
C SER A 163 -16.04 -12.54 -4.04
N GLN A 164 -16.79 -12.60 -5.15
CA GLN A 164 -17.55 -11.46 -5.69
C GLN A 164 -18.45 -10.81 -4.62
N GLU A 165 -18.91 -11.59 -3.66
CA GLU A 165 -19.70 -11.13 -2.51
C GLU A 165 -18.86 -10.30 -1.53
N GLN A 166 -17.63 -10.72 -1.22
CA GLN A 166 -16.72 -9.97 -0.37
C GLN A 166 -16.32 -8.63 -1.01
N GLN A 167 -16.15 -8.59 -2.34
CA GLN A 167 -15.90 -7.35 -3.07
C GLN A 167 -17.09 -6.37 -2.97
N ARG A 168 -18.33 -6.87 -3.07
CA ARG A 168 -19.53 -6.05 -2.87
C ARG A 168 -19.63 -5.52 -1.45
N GLN A 169 -19.34 -6.36 -0.45
CA GLN A 169 -19.33 -5.94 0.96
C GLN A 169 -18.30 -4.84 1.22
N LEU A 170 -17.10 -4.94 0.64
CA LEU A 170 -16.07 -3.91 0.73
C LEU A 170 -16.55 -2.57 0.17
N LEU A 171 -17.21 -2.56 -1.00
CA LEU A 171 -17.75 -1.33 -1.59
C LEU A 171 -18.82 -0.68 -0.72
N ILE A 172 -19.67 -1.49 -0.08
CA ILE A 172 -20.70 -1.00 0.85
C ILE A 172 -20.04 -0.36 2.09
N LEU A 173 -19.03 -1.02 2.66
CA LEU A 173 -18.29 -0.49 3.80
C LEU A 173 -17.55 0.81 3.46
N GLU A 174 -16.91 0.89 2.30
CA GLU A 174 -16.24 2.11 1.83
C GLU A 174 -17.24 3.26 1.64
N ARG A 175 -18.40 2.99 1.04
CA ARG A 175 -19.46 3.99 0.88
C ARG A 175 -19.97 4.49 2.23
N ASN A 176 -20.21 3.59 3.19
CA ASN A 176 -20.66 3.95 4.53
C ASN A 176 -19.61 4.79 5.27
N ARG A 177 -18.33 4.44 5.15
CA ARG A 177 -17.22 5.22 5.72
C ARG A 177 -17.16 6.63 5.13
N ILE A 178 -17.30 6.76 3.81
CA ILE A 178 -17.31 8.08 3.15
C ILE A 178 -18.50 8.92 3.62
N ALA A 179 -19.68 8.32 3.76
CA ALA A 179 -20.86 9.00 4.27
C ALA A 179 -20.66 9.51 5.71
N ALA A 180 -20.09 8.68 6.59
CA ALA A 180 -19.77 9.06 7.96
C ALA A 180 -18.77 10.22 8.03
N ILE A 181 -17.72 10.20 7.19
CA ILE A 181 -16.73 11.28 7.13
C ILE A 181 -17.37 12.60 6.67
N ARG A 182 -18.24 12.56 5.66
CA ARG A 182 -18.96 13.74 5.18
C ARG A 182 -19.85 14.33 6.27
N GLU A 183 -20.57 13.49 7.00
CA GLU A 183 -21.44 13.92 8.10
C GLU A 183 -20.63 14.57 9.24
N LEU A 184 -19.50 13.98 9.63
CA LEU A 184 -18.60 14.59 10.61
C LEU A 184 -18.06 15.95 10.13
N SER A 185 -17.67 16.05 8.85
CA SER A 185 -17.17 17.30 8.27
C SER A 185 -18.25 18.39 8.32
N LYS A 186 -19.48 18.06 7.94
CA LYS A 186 -20.62 18.97 8.03
C LYS A 186 -20.83 19.51 9.45
N ARG A 187 -20.78 18.64 10.47
CA ARG A 187 -20.92 19.05 11.87
C ARG A 187 -19.78 19.95 12.36
N ILE A 188 -18.56 19.70 11.88
CA ILE A 188 -17.40 20.54 12.20
C ILE A 188 -17.60 21.93 11.58
N ASP A 189 -18.04 22.00 10.32
CA ASP A 189 -18.28 23.27 9.62
C ASP A 189 -19.38 24.09 10.32
N GLU A 190 -20.47 23.43 10.74
CA GLU A 190 -21.55 24.04 11.55
C GLU A 190 -21.00 24.57 12.89
N SER A 191 -20.19 23.78 13.60
CA SER A 191 -19.58 24.22 14.86
C SER A 191 -18.63 25.40 14.66
N ASN A 192 -17.81 25.37 13.60
CA ASN A 192 -16.89 26.44 13.25
C ASN A 192 -17.64 27.72 12.84
N ALA A 193 -18.79 27.60 12.17
CA ALA A 193 -19.65 28.75 11.86
C ALA A 193 -20.14 29.43 13.15
N ILE A 194 -20.64 28.67 14.11
CA ILE A 194 -21.08 29.19 15.42
C ILE A 194 -19.91 29.88 16.15
N GLN A 195 -18.72 29.28 16.11
CA GLN A 195 -17.54 29.89 16.74
C GLN A 195 -17.14 31.20 16.07
N ARG A 196 -17.23 31.28 14.73
CA ARG A 196 -16.99 32.53 13.98
C ARG A 196 -17.98 33.61 14.38
N GLU A 197 -19.28 33.31 14.36
CA GLU A 197 -20.32 34.25 14.80
C GLU A 197 -20.08 34.72 16.24
N ARG A 198 -19.76 33.81 17.17
CA ARG A 198 -19.40 34.16 18.55
C ARG A 198 -18.22 35.13 18.60
N ASN A 199 -17.17 34.86 17.83
CA ASN A 199 -15.97 35.70 17.80
C ASN A 199 -16.26 37.07 17.18
N ASP A 200 -17.13 37.14 16.17
CA ASP A 200 -17.55 38.39 15.53
C ASP A 200 -18.37 39.25 16.49
N LEU A 201 -19.33 38.67 17.21
CA LEU A 201 -20.10 39.36 18.26
C LEU A 201 -19.20 39.90 19.38
N LEU A 202 -18.18 39.14 19.79
CA LEU A 202 -17.20 39.61 20.78
C LEU A 202 -16.38 40.80 20.25
N ARG A 203 -16.00 40.79 18.97
CA ARG A 203 -15.31 41.93 18.34
C ARG A 203 -16.21 43.16 18.31
N GLU A 204 -17.46 43.02 17.91
CA GLU A 204 -18.43 44.12 17.89
C GLU A 204 -18.65 44.72 19.28
N TYR A 205 -18.81 43.88 20.31
CA TYR A 205 -18.95 44.35 21.69
C TYR A 205 -17.72 45.15 22.16
N LEU A 206 -16.51 44.67 21.85
CA LEU A 206 -15.27 45.36 22.21
C LEU A 206 -15.10 46.69 21.47
N THR A 207 -15.66 46.85 20.26
CA THR A 207 -15.62 48.12 19.52
C THR A 207 -16.64 49.16 19.98
N GLN A 208 -17.61 48.77 20.83
CA GLN A 208 -18.63 49.66 21.39
C GLN A 208 -18.25 50.24 22.77
N LEU A 209 -17.11 49.82 23.33
CA LEU A 209 -16.50 50.34 24.56
C LEU A 209 -15.47 51.42 24.24
#